data_AF-A0A1J3I614-F1
#
_entry.id   AF-A0A1J3I614-F1
#
_cell.length_a   1.000
_cell.length_b   1.000
_cell.length_c   1.000
_cell.angle_alpha   90.00
_cell.angle_beta   90.00
_cell.angle_gamma   90.00
#
_symmetry.space_group_name_H-M   'P 1'
#
loop_
_entity.id
_entity.type
_entity.pdbx_description
1 polymer ?
#
loop_
_entity_poly.entity_id
_entity_poly.type
_entity_poly.pdbx_seq_one_letter_code
_entity_poly.pdbx_strand_id
1 'polypeptide(L)'
;HHVSAAFLQLEKGYQEAIEDITKRMGAGMAKFICKEVETVDDYDEYCHYVAGLVGLGLTKLFLASELEILTPDWKQISNSTGLFLQKTNIIRDYL
;
A
#
# COMPACT_ATOMS: atom_id res chain seq x y z
N HIS A 1 -9.37 19.09 7.28
CA HIS A 1 -8.77 19.50 8.57
C HIS A 1 -8.97 18.45 9.66
N HIS A 2 -10.16 17.86 9.82
CA HIS A 2 -10.39 16.78 10.80
C HIS A 2 -9.46 15.56 10.66
N VAL A 3 -9.29 15.03 9.45
CA VAL A 3 -8.44 13.84 9.20
C VAL A 3 -6.98 14.10 9.60
N SER A 4 -6.41 15.22 9.14
CA SER A 4 -5.04 15.59 9.48
C SER A 4 -4.87 15.86 10.98
N ALA A 5 -5.87 16.46 11.64
CA ALA A 5 -5.83 16.67 13.09
C ALA A 5 -5.85 15.34 13.87
N ALA A 6 -6.70 14.38 13.45
CA ALA A 6 -6.73 13.05 14.06
C ALA A 6 -5.45 12.26 13.80
N PHE A 7 -4.90 12.36 12.58
CA PHE A 7 -3.62 11.76 12.22
C PHE A 7 -2.48 12.23 13.14
N LEU A 8 -2.40 13.53 13.41
CA LEU A 8 -1.38 14.11 14.29
C LEU A 8 -1.52 13.69 15.77
N GLN A 9 -2.67 13.12 16.17
CA GLN A 9 -2.88 12.58 17.51
C GLN A 9 -2.42 11.11 17.65
N LEU A 10 -2.09 10.44 16.55
CA LEU A 10 -1.60 9.06 16.59
C LEU A 10 -0.18 9.01 17.16
N GLU A 11 0.23 7.85 17.68
CA GLU A 11 1.63 7.65 18.06
C GLU A 11 2.56 7.68 16.84
N LYS A 12 3.82 8.03 17.09
CA LYS A 12 4.80 8.31 16.04
C LYS A 12 5.00 7.13 15.08
N GLY A 13 5.00 5.90 15.57
CA GLY A 13 5.16 4.70 14.73
C GLY A 13 4.04 4.55 13.69
N TYR A 14 2.80 4.88 14.06
CA TYR A 14 1.68 4.88 13.12
C TYR A 14 1.79 6.04 12.11
N GLN A 15 2.20 7.23 12.58
CA GLN A 15 2.40 8.39 11.70
C GLN A 15 3.45 8.11 10.63
N GLU A 16 4.61 7.58 11.03
CA GLU A 16 5.72 7.23 10.13
C GLU A 16 5.30 6.19 9.08
N ALA A 17 4.51 5.18 9.47
CA ALA A 17 3.99 4.17 8.55
C ALA A 17 3.05 4.79 7.49
N ILE A 18 2.12 5.64 7.92
CA ILE A 18 1.15 6.28 7.02
C ILE A 18 1.85 7.28 6.09
N GLU A 19 2.79 8.09 6.59
CA GLU A 19 3.53 9.07 5.78
C GLU A 19 4.38 8.41 4.69
N ASP A 20 5.15 7.37 5.06
CA ASP A 20 5.97 6.61 4.09
C ASP A 20 5.11 6.04 2.97
N ILE A 21 4.01 5.36 3.33
CA ILE A 21 3.13 4.72 2.35
C ILE A 21 2.42 5.75 1.49
N THR A 22 1.89 6.82 2.07
CA THR A 22 1.20 7.89 1.33
C THR A 22 2.14 8.54 0.31
N LYS A 23 3.39 8.84 0.72
CA LYS A 23 4.40 9.43 -0.17
C LYS A 23 4.75 8.50 -1.33
N ARG A 24 5.01 7.22 -1.06
CA ARG A 24 5.38 6.24 -2.08
C ARG A 24 4.23 5.92 -3.03
N MET A 25 3.01 5.81 -2.50
CA MET A 25 1.80 5.60 -3.28
C MET A 25 1.54 6.79 -4.21
N GLY A 26 1.61 8.02 -3.70
CA GLY A 26 1.44 9.22 -4.52
C GLY A 26 2.46 9.32 -5.65
N ALA A 27 3.73 9.00 -5.38
CA ALA A 27 4.76 8.97 -6.42
C ALA A 27 4.50 7.89 -7.49
N GLY A 28 4.06 6.70 -7.06
CA GLY A 28 3.67 5.61 -7.96
C GLY A 28 2.46 5.95 -8.82
N MET A 29 1.41 6.51 -8.22
CA MET A 29 0.24 6.99 -8.95
C MET A 29 0.64 8.04 -9.99
N ALA A 30 1.48 9.02 -9.62
CA ALA A 30 1.96 10.05 -10.55
C ALA A 30 2.71 9.46 -11.75
N LYS A 31 3.50 8.40 -11.55
CA LYS A 31 4.21 7.69 -12.63
C LYS A 31 3.24 7.12 -13.69
N PHE A 32 2.11 6.56 -13.25
CA PHE A 32 1.11 5.95 -14.15
C PHE A 32 0.06 6.94 -14.70
N ILE A 33 0.18 8.25 -14.44
CA ILE A 33 -0.67 9.26 -15.12
C ILE A 33 -0.29 9.35 -16.61
N CYS A 34 1.00 9.33 -16.92
CA CYS A 34 1.51 9.52 -18.28
C CYS A 34 2.01 8.22 -18.93
N LYS A 35 1.82 7.07 -18.26
CA LYS A 35 2.31 5.76 -18.71
C LYS A 35 1.14 4.77 -18.68
N GLU A 36 0.86 4.15 -19.82
CA GLU A 36 -0.10 3.05 -19.91
C GLU A 36 0.47 1.75 -19.33
N VAL A 37 -0.43 0.85 -18.93
CA VAL A 37 -0.07 -0.48 -18.43
C VAL A 37 -0.09 -1.45 -19.62
N GLU A 38 1.09 -1.78 -20.13
CA GLU A 38 1.22 -2.59 -21.36
C GLU A 38 1.71 -4.02 -21.09
N THR A 39 2.52 -4.20 -20.04
CA THR A 39 3.10 -5.50 -19.68
C THR A 39 2.55 -6.02 -18.35
N VAL A 40 2.74 -7.32 -18.08
CA VAL A 40 2.43 -7.91 -16.77
C VAL A 40 3.26 -7.26 -15.66
N ASP A 41 4.50 -6.90 -15.94
CA ASP A 41 5.36 -6.21 -14.99
C ASP A 41 4.84 -4.80 -14.67
N ASP A 42 4.34 -4.07 -15.69
CA ASP A 42 3.68 -2.77 -15.46
C ASP A 42 2.41 -2.93 -14.62
N TYR A 43 1.66 -4.01 -14.84
CA TYR A 43 0.45 -4.30 -14.11
C TYR A 43 0.74 -4.64 -12.64
N ASP A 44 1.78 -5.44 -12.39
CA ASP A 44 2.26 -5.77 -11.05
C ASP A 44 2.82 -4.54 -10.33
N GLU A 45 3.56 -3.68 -11.05
CA GLU A 45 4.07 -2.42 -10.52
C GLU A 45 2.93 -1.45 -10.20
N TYR A 46 1.94 -1.30 -11.07
CA TYR A 46 0.76 -0.48 -10.83
C TYR A 46 0.02 -0.97 -9.58
N CYS A 47 -0.28 -2.28 -9.51
CA CYS A 47 -0.93 -2.90 -8.37
C CYS A 47 -0.10 -2.77 -7.08
N HIS A 48 1.23 -2.82 -7.17
CA HIS A 48 2.12 -2.58 -6.03
C HIS A 48 1.89 -1.19 -5.47
N TYR A 49 1.91 -0.15 -6.30
CA TYR A 49 1.76 1.21 -5.81
C TYR A 49 0.38 1.49 -5.20
N VAL A 50 -0.70 1.04 -5.84
CA VAL A 50 -2.06 1.39 -5.40
C VAL A 50 -2.62 0.48 -4.31
N ALA A 51 -2.11 -0.75 -4.17
CA ALA A 51 -2.63 -1.72 -3.19
C ALA A 51 -1.55 -2.51 -2.45
N GLY A 52 -0.46 -2.90 -3.11
CA GLY A 52 0.65 -3.59 -2.45
C GLY A 52 1.24 -2.78 -1.29
N LEU A 53 1.42 -1.46 -1.49
CA LEU A 53 1.86 -0.53 -0.46
C LEU A 53 0.86 -0.41 0.69
N VAL A 54 -0.44 -0.55 0.46
CA VAL A 54 -1.46 -0.60 1.53
C VAL A 54 -1.20 -1.81 2.43
N GLY A 55 -0.95 -2.98 1.83
CA GLY A 55 -0.60 -4.19 2.58
C GLY A 55 0.65 -3.98 3.44
N LEU A 56 1.71 -3.39 2.88
CA LEU A 56 2.93 -3.07 3.64
C LEU A 56 2.65 -2.08 4.78
N GLY A 57 1.80 -1.08 4.54
CA GLY A 57 1.40 -0.08 5.53
C GLY A 57 0.67 -0.72 6.70
N LEU A 58 -0.36 -1.52 6.43
CA LEU A 58 -1.11 -2.23 7.47
C LEU A 58 -0.22 -3.13 8.31
N THR A 59 0.71 -3.88 7.69
CA THR A 59 1.66 -4.71 8.44
C THR A 59 2.60 -3.87 9.31
N LYS A 60 3.05 -2.70 8.85
CA LYS A 60 3.81 -1.76 9.69
C LYS A 60 2.98 -1.22 10.87
N LEU A 61 1.68 -0.97 10.67
CA LEU A 61 0.79 -0.55 11.76
C LEU A 61 0.62 -1.66 12.80
N PHE A 62 0.43 -2.92 12.39
CA PHE A 62 0.32 -4.06 13.31
C PHE A 62 1.60 -4.32 14.11
N LEU A 63 2.77 -4.08 13.49
CA LEU A 63 4.03 -4.12 14.20
C LEU A 63 4.16 -2.96 15.19
N ALA A 64 3.78 -1.74 14.77
CA ALA A 64 3.83 -0.56 15.63
C ALA A 64 2.87 -0.66 16.82
N SER A 65 1.79 -1.45 16.72
CA SER A 65 0.89 -1.74 17.83
C SER A 65 1.40 -2.84 18.78
N GLU A 66 2.54 -3.46 18.48
CA GLU A 66 3.12 -4.57 19.26
C GLU A 66 2.20 -5.81 19.37
N LEU A 67 1.23 -5.93 18.46
CA LEU A 67 0.27 -7.05 18.45
C LEU A 67 0.72 -8.20 17.57
N GLU A 68 1.69 -7.96 16.69
CA GLU A 68 2.15 -8.92 15.69
C GLU A 68 3.69 -8.96 15.62
N ILE A 69 4.21 -10.11 15.16
CA ILE A 69 5.63 -10.30 14.86
C ILE A 69 5.83 -10.56 13.38
N LEU A 70 6.94 -10.08 12.83
CA LEU A 70 7.23 -10.24 11.40
C LEU A 70 7.89 -11.59 11.10
N THR A 71 7.44 -12.23 10.03
CA THR A 71 8.17 -13.32 9.37
C THR A 71 9.27 -12.74 8.46
N PRO A 72 10.31 -13.52 8.09
CA PRO A 72 11.36 -13.04 7.18
C PRO A 72 10.85 -12.53 5.82
N ASP A 73 9.74 -13.07 5.34
CA ASP A 73 9.11 -12.81 4.03
C ASP A 73 7.93 -11.83 4.10
N TRP A 74 7.68 -11.18 5.25
CA TRP A 74 6.49 -10.35 5.48
C TRP A 74 6.23 -9.33 4.36
N LYS A 75 7.28 -8.68 3.82
CA LYS A 75 7.13 -7.67 2.76
C LYS A 75 6.54 -8.27 1.49
N GLN A 76 6.99 -9.47 1.11
CA GLN A 76 6.51 -10.16 -0.07
C GLN A 76 5.05 -10.59 0.14
N ILE A 77 4.72 -11.15 1.31
CA ILE A 77 3.36 -11.55 1.66
C ILE A 77 2.42 -10.34 1.63
N SER A 78 2.76 -9.26 2.35
CA SER A 78 1.95 -8.03 2.40
C SER A 78 1.69 -7.44 1.02
N ASN A 79 2.73 -7.42 0.15
CA ASN A 79 2.55 -6.98 -1.23
C ASN A 79 1.59 -7.89 -1.99
N SER A 80 1.79 -9.20 -1.88
CA SER A 80 0.99 -10.21 -2.58
C SER A 80 -0.48 -10.15 -2.16
N THR A 81 -0.77 -9.90 -0.89
CA THR A 81 -2.13 -9.66 -0.39
C THR A 81 -2.78 -8.46 -1.10
N GLY A 82 -2.08 -7.32 -1.18
CA GLY A 82 -2.57 -6.13 -1.87
C GLY A 82 -2.80 -6.37 -3.37
N LEU A 83 -1.85 -7.02 -4.04
CA LEU A 83 -1.96 -7.39 -5.45
C LEU A 83 -3.17 -8.30 -5.70
N PHE A 84 -3.37 -9.32 -4.88
CA PHE A 84 -4.48 -10.25 -5.02
C PHE A 84 -5.83 -9.52 -4.98
N LEU A 85 -6.04 -8.66 -3.99
CA LEU A 85 -7.26 -7.86 -3.86
C LEU A 85 -7.44 -6.91 -5.05
N GLN A 86 -6.39 -6.19 -5.45
CA GLN A 86 -6.49 -5.21 -6.52
C GLN A 86 -6.76 -5.84 -7.88
N LYS A 87 -6.06 -6.93 -8.21
CA LYS A 87 -6.27 -7.65 -9.47
C LYS A 87 -7.66 -8.25 -9.53
N THR A 88 -8.17 -8.76 -8.40
CA THR A 88 -9.55 -9.27 -8.32
C THR A 88 -10.56 -8.16 -8.61
N ASN A 89 -10.39 -6.97 -8.03
CA ASN A 89 -11.26 -5.82 -8.31
C ASN A 89 -11.19 -5.41 -9.79
N ILE A 90 -9.99 -5.27 -10.36
CA ILE A 90 -9.83 -4.86 -11.76
C ILE A 90 -10.50 -5.84 -12.72
N ILE A 91 -10.34 -7.15 -12.50
CA ILE A 91 -10.99 -8.18 -13.33
C ILE A 91 -12.51 -8.14 -13.17
N ARG A 92 -12.99 -8.00 -11.94
CA ARG A 92 -14.43 -7.97 -11.62
C ARG A 92 -15.13 -6.74 -12.17
N ASP A 93 -14.48 -5.58 -12.12
CA ASP A 93 -15.04 -4.28 -12.51
C ASP A 93 -14.94 -4.03 -14.03
N TYR A 94 -14.32 -4.93 -14.79
CA TYR A 94 -14.29 -4.89 -16.25
C TYR A 94 -15.63 -5.32 -16.89
N LEU A 95 -16.35 -6.25 -16.24
CA LEU A 95 -17.65 -6.76 -16.68
C LEU A 95 -18.80 -5.91 -16.12
#